data_AF-A0A7K1CJ36-F1
#
_entry.id   AF-A0A7K1CJ36-F1
#
_cell.length_a   1.000
_cell.length_b   1.000
_cell.length_c   1.000
_cell.angle_alpha   90.00
_cell.angle_beta   90.00
_cell.angle_gamma   90.00
#
_symmetry.space_group_name_H-M   'P 1'
#
loop_
_entity.id
_entity.type
_entity.pdbx_description
1 polymer ?
#
loop_
_entity_poly.entity_id
_entity_poly.type
_entity_poly.pdbx_seq_one_letter_code
_entity_poly.pdbx_strand_id
1 'polypeptide(L)'
;MKIHKLWAENVRGISNRITMELSPTGLNLVTAPNEMGKTTMAQILNFLFQEKSSANSQEIKDLKPYGKDVCPLMGAVIEVDGQTYKIEKQWLKDKKTEVELLAPEKKALSGNAADKVIDEIFTEHL
;
A
#
# COMPACT_ATOMS: atom_id res chain seq x y z
N MET A 1 -13.34 2.25 -8.29
CA MET A 1 -11.88 2.09 -8.12
C MET A 1 -11.36 0.94 -8.97
N LYS A 2 -10.20 1.10 -9.63
CA LYS A 2 -9.41 0.03 -10.26
C LYS A 2 -8.03 -0.05 -9.59
N ILE A 3 -7.46 -1.25 -9.51
CA ILE A 3 -6.13 -1.48 -8.93
C ILE A 3 -5.23 -1.94 -10.06
N HIS A 4 -4.16 -1.20 -10.32
CA HIS A 4 -3.20 -1.50 -11.38
C HIS A 4 -1.98 -2.23 -10.84
N LYS A 5 -1.48 -1.81 -9.67
CA LYS A 5 -0.28 -2.39 -9.06
C LYS A 5 -0.39 -2.44 -7.55
N LEU A 6 0.22 -3.46 -6.95
CA LEU A 6 0.44 -3.57 -5.50
C LEU A 6 1.89 -3.93 -5.25
N TRP A 7 2.50 -3.43 -4.18
CA TRP A 7 3.80 -3.89 -3.72
C TRP A 7 3.90 -3.90 -2.21
N ALA A 8 4.77 -4.78 -1.71
CA ALA A 8 5.18 -4.84 -0.32
C ALA A 8 6.69 -5.10 -0.23
N GLU A 9 7.32 -4.52 0.78
CA GLU A 9 8.74 -4.67 1.09
C GLU A 9 8.91 -4.70 2.61
N ASN A 10 9.76 -5.60 3.11
CA ASN A 10 9.97 -5.80 4.55
C ASN A 10 8.66 -6.06 5.32
N VAL A 11 7.78 -6.92 4.78
CA VAL A 11 6.50 -7.27 5.42
C VAL A 11 6.37 -8.77 5.65
N ARG A 12 6.31 -9.20 6.91
CA ARG A 12 6.18 -10.61 7.32
C ARG A 12 7.24 -11.47 6.61
N GLY A 13 6.83 -12.46 5.81
CA GLY A 13 7.74 -13.30 5.01
C GLY A 13 8.41 -12.60 3.81
N ILE A 14 7.97 -11.40 3.44
CA ILE A 14 8.48 -10.62 2.31
C ILE A 14 9.67 -9.80 2.78
N SER A 15 10.88 -10.21 2.38
CA SER A 15 12.11 -9.45 2.70
C SER A 15 12.43 -8.39 1.64
N ASN A 16 12.41 -8.75 0.36
CA ASN A 16 12.68 -7.82 -0.74
C ASN A 16 11.37 -7.34 -1.36
N ARG A 17 11.38 -6.19 -2.02
CA ARG A 17 10.21 -5.66 -2.72
C ARG A 17 9.66 -6.68 -3.72
N ILE A 18 8.41 -7.05 -3.54
CA ILE A 18 7.64 -7.77 -4.55
C ILE A 18 6.56 -6.84 -5.09
N THR A 19 6.36 -6.89 -6.41
CA THR A 19 5.36 -6.10 -7.11
C THR A 19 4.44 -7.04 -7.87
N MET A 20 3.14 -6.77 -7.79
CA MET A 20 2.09 -7.47 -8.51
C MET A 20 1.39 -6.47 -9.41
N GLU A 21 1.45 -6.74 -10.71
CA GLU A 21 0.63 -6.05 -11.72
C GLU A 21 -0.74 -6.74 -11.75
N LEU A 22 -1.81 -5.96 -11.79
CA LEU A 22 -3.18 -6.44 -11.80
C LEU A 22 -3.88 -5.96 -13.06
N SER A 23 -4.64 -6.85 -13.69
CA SER A 23 -5.56 -6.44 -14.74
C SER A 23 -6.64 -5.55 -14.10
N PRO A 24 -6.90 -4.35 -14.65
CA PRO A 24 -7.93 -3.47 -14.14
C PRO A 24 -9.36 -3.99 -14.41
N THR A 25 -9.49 -5.05 -15.20
CA THR A 25 -10.77 -5.68 -15.55
C THR A 25 -10.70 -7.20 -15.43
N GLY A 26 -11.85 -7.82 -15.15
CA GLY A 26 -11.95 -9.28 -15.01
C GLY A 26 -11.50 -9.79 -13.63
N LEU A 27 -11.03 -11.04 -13.61
CA LEU A 27 -10.61 -11.74 -12.40
C LEU A 27 -9.09 -11.91 -12.38
N ASN A 28 -8.45 -11.44 -11.32
CA ASN A 28 -7.02 -11.68 -11.07
C ASN A 28 -6.88 -12.91 -10.16
N LEU A 29 -6.26 -13.99 -10.65
CA LEU A 29 -5.94 -15.19 -9.85
C LEU A 29 -4.48 -15.13 -9.39
N VAL A 30 -4.28 -14.98 -8.07
CA VAL A 30 -2.96 -15.00 -7.46
C VAL A 30 -2.68 -16.37 -6.86
N THR A 31 -1.70 -17.09 -7.41
CA THR A 31 -1.25 -18.38 -6.88
C THR A 31 0.18 -18.28 -6.37
N ALA A 32 0.40 -18.81 -5.17
CA ALA A 32 1.71 -18.97 -4.53
C ALA A 32 1.57 -20.03 -3.42
N PRO A 33 2.66 -20.70 -3.03
CA PRO A 33 2.68 -21.52 -1.82
C PRO A 33 2.20 -20.74 -0.60
N ASN A 34 1.75 -21.45 0.44
CA ASN A 34 1.42 -20.83 1.71
C ASN A 34 2.62 -20.03 2.25
N GLU A 35 2.33 -18.95 2.98
CA GLU A 35 3.33 -18.08 3.63
C GLU A 35 4.23 -17.26 2.69
N MET A 36 4.07 -17.38 1.36
CA MET A 36 4.79 -16.55 0.38
C MET A 36 4.20 -15.13 0.21
N GLY A 37 3.46 -14.64 1.20
CA GLY A 37 2.96 -13.26 1.21
C GLY A 37 1.66 -13.02 0.45
N LYS A 38 0.96 -14.04 -0.04
CA LYS A 38 -0.35 -13.89 -0.74
C LYS A 38 -1.39 -13.13 0.09
N THR A 39 -1.60 -13.53 1.35
CA THR A 39 -2.52 -12.84 2.27
C THR A 39 -2.07 -11.41 2.53
N THR A 40 -0.76 -11.19 2.70
CA THR A 40 -0.19 -9.85 2.86
C THR A 40 -0.51 -8.96 1.66
N MET A 41 -0.30 -9.46 0.43
CA MET A 41 -0.61 -8.71 -0.79
C MET A 41 -2.09 -8.34 -0.88
N ALA A 42 -2.99 -9.26 -0.52
CA ALA A 42 -4.43 -9.01 -0.50
C ALA A 42 -4.86 -7.97 0.55
N GLN A 43 -4.07 -7.78 1.60
CA GLN A 43 -4.35 -6.81 2.68
C GLN A 43 -3.75 -5.43 2.45
N ILE A 44 -2.90 -5.23 1.43
CA ILE A 44 -2.18 -3.95 1.20
C ILE A 44 -3.13 -2.76 1.21
N LEU A 45 -4.23 -2.83 0.46
CA LEU A 45 -5.16 -1.69 0.36
C LEU A 45 -5.80 -1.36 1.71
N ASN A 46 -6.13 -2.36 2.52
CA ASN A 46 -6.68 -2.12 3.85
C ASN A 46 -5.66 -1.35 4.71
N PHE A 47 -4.39 -1.75 4.71
CA PHE A 47 -3.33 -1.01 5.41
C PHE A 47 -3.14 0.41 4.84
N LEU A 48 -3.14 0.55 3.52
CA LEU A 48 -2.94 1.87 2.89
C LEU A 48 -4.06 2.84 3.22
N PHE A 49 -5.32 2.39 3.29
CA PHE A 49 -6.46 3.26 3.53
C PHE A 49 -6.77 3.46 5.02
N GLN A 50 -6.67 2.42 5.84
CA GLN A 50 -7.17 2.46 7.22
C GLN A 50 -6.07 2.80 8.24
N GLU A 51 -4.81 2.46 7.93
CA GLU A 51 -3.71 2.65 8.88
C GLU A 51 -2.86 3.87 8.52
N LYS A 52 -2.80 4.85 9.42
CA LYS A 52 -1.88 5.99 9.28
C LYS A 52 -0.44 5.51 9.42
N SER A 53 0.51 6.13 8.71
CA SER A 53 1.94 5.82 8.86
C SER A 53 2.46 6.04 10.30
N SER A 54 1.76 6.90 11.06
CA SER A 54 2.01 7.14 12.49
C SER A 54 1.61 5.99 13.41
N ALA A 55 0.76 5.07 12.96
CA ALA A 55 0.22 3.96 13.75
C ALA A 55 1.33 3.07 14.34
N ASN A 56 1.05 2.53 15.53
CA ASN A 56 1.98 1.71 16.31
C ASN A 56 1.26 0.53 17.01
N SER A 57 0.09 0.14 16.48
CA SER A 57 -0.71 -0.98 16.96
C SER A 57 0.08 -2.29 16.90
N GLN A 58 -0.38 -3.31 17.62
CA GLN A 58 0.26 -4.63 17.55
C GLN A 58 0.22 -5.19 16.12
N GLU A 59 -0.87 -4.97 15.40
CA GLU A 59 -1.00 -5.39 14.00
C GLU A 59 0.08 -4.77 13.09
N ILE A 60 0.38 -3.48 13.25
CA ILE A 60 1.46 -2.81 12.51
C ILE A 60 2.84 -3.34 12.92
N LYS A 61 3.05 -3.65 14.21
CA LYS A 61 4.30 -4.26 14.69
C LYS A 61 4.48 -5.67 14.13
N ASP A 62 3.40 -6.43 13.98
CA ASP A 62 3.38 -7.79 13.44
C ASP A 62 3.60 -7.84 11.92
N LEU A 63 3.54 -6.69 11.24
CA LEU A 63 4.00 -6.58 9.85
C LEU A 63 5.52 -6.72 9.74
N LYS A 64 6.29 -6.45 10.80
CA LYS A 64 7.75 -6.51 10.77
C LYS A 64 8.22 -7.97 10.62
N PRO A 65 9.17 -8.27 9.71
CA PRO A 65 9.77 -9.59 9.61
C PRO A 65 10.47 -9.96 10.92
N TYR A 66 10.29 -11.22 11.35
CA TYR A 66 10.87 -11.70 12.60
C TYR A 66 12.40 -11.55 12.62
N GLY A 67 12.92 -11.00 13.72
CA GLY A 67 14.37 -10.86 13.96
C GLY A 67 15.11 -9.85 13.08
N LYS A 68 14.43 -9.06 12.24
CA LYS A 68 15.06 -8.03 11.40
C LYS A 68 14.71 -6.63 11.88
N ASP A 69 15.66 -5.70 11.92
CA ASP A 69 15.36 -4.29 12.24
C ASP A 69 15.06 -3.46 10.98
N VAL A 70 13.97 -3.83 10.29
CA VAL A 70 13.49 -3.16 9.08
C VAL A 70 12.06 -2.65 9.27
N CYS A 71 11.64 -1.73 8.39
CA CYS A 71 10.36 -1.06 8.45
C CYS A 71 9.45 -1.54 7.32
N PRO A 72 8.21 -1.95 7.61
CA PRO A 72 7.30 -2.41 6.59
C PRO A 72 6.91 -1.25 5.67
N LEU A 73 6.99 -1.50 4.38
CA LEU A 73 6.58 -0.57 3.32
C LEU A 73 5.59 -1.27 2.41
N MET A 74 4.51 -0.57 2.08
CA MET A 74 3.52 -1.02 1.13
C MET A 74 3.14 0.10 0.18
N GLY A 75 2.63 -0.26 -0.99
CA GLY A 75 2.02 0.73 -1.85
C GLY A 75 1.21 0.13 -2.98
N ALA A 76 0.51 1.02 -3.67
CA ALA A 76 -0.40 0.68 -4.75
C ALA A 76 -0.39 1.74 -5.85
N VAL A 77 -0.68 1.32 -7.08
CA VAL A 77 -1.17 2.22 -8.12
C VAL A 77 -2.66 1.92 -8.32
N ILE A 78 -3.50 2.91 -8.09
CA ILE A 78 -4.95 2.82 -8.21
C ILE A 78 -5.49 3.91 -9.13
N GLU A 79 -6.65 3.64 -9.72
CA GLU A 79 -7.41 4.61 -10.49
C GLU A 79 -8.80 4.80 -9.85
N VAL A 80 -9.14 6.06 -9.61
CA VAL A 80 -10.37 6.51 -8.96
C VAL A 80 -10.85 7.75 -9.71
N ASP A 81 -12.08 7.73 -10.21
CA ASP A 81 -12.70 8.85 -10.92
C ASP A 81 -11.85 9.47 -12.04
N GLY A 82 -11.19 8.61 -12.82
CA GLY A 82 -10.32 9.02 -13.93
C GLY A 82 -8.96 9.58 -13.51
N GLN A 83 -8.68 9.67 -12.21
CA GLN A 83 -7.40 10.05 -11.66
C GLN A 83 -6.59 8.80 -11.27
N THR A 84 -5.29 8.82 -11.55
CA THR A 84 -4.39 7.70 -11.22
C THR A 84 -3.45 8.12 -10.11
N TYR A 85 -3.46 7.38 -9.00
CA TYR A 85 -2.64 7.67 -7.83
C TYR A 85 -1.65 6.54 -7.58
N LYS A 86 -0.41 6.91 -7.28
CA LYS A 86 0.58 6.03 -6.66
C LYS A 86 0.67 6.37 -5.18
N ILE A 87 0.33 5.42 -4.33
CA ILE A 87 0.31 5.58 -2.87
C ILE A 87 1.43 4.73 -2.28
N GLU A 88 2.20 5.28 -1.36
CA GLU A 88 3.22 4.54 -0.60
C GLU A 88 3.16 4.93 0.88
N LYS A 89 3.14 3.93 1.75
CA LYS A 89 3.25 4.13 3.21
C LYS A 89 4.36 3.26 3.78
N GLN A 90 5.07 3.83 4.74
CA GLN A 90 6.03 3.12 5.58
C GLN A 90 5.69 3.38 7.06
N TRP A 91 5.72 2.32 7.86
CA TRP A 91 5.42 2.37 9.29
C TRP A 91 6.66 2.11 10.15
N LEU A 92 6.52 2.30 11.45
CA LEU A 92 7.56 2.11 12.47
C LEU A 92 8.66 3.18 12.45
N LYS A 93 9.90 2.86 12.03
CA LYS A 93 10.96 3.88 11.88
C LYS A 93 10.87 4.49 10.48
N ASP A 94 11.32 5.73 10.34
CA ASP A 94 11.29 6.49 9.08
C ASP A 94 9.89 6.51 8.44
N LYS A 95 8.88 6.79 9.30
CA LYS A 95 7.47 6.79 8.93
C LYS A 95 7.23 7.76 7.78
N LYS A 96 6.52 7.28 6.76
CA LYS A 96 6.26 8.04 5.54
C LYS A 96 4.87 7.76 5.02
N THR A 97 4.21 8.81 4.56
CA THR A 97 3.06 8.74 3.65
C THR A 97 3.40 9.56 2.42
N GLU A 98 3.30 8.98 1.23
CA GLU A 98 3.45 9.67 -0.05
C GLU A 98 2.28 9.31 -0.99
N VAL A 99 1.84 10.31 -1.75
CA VAL A 99 0.88 10.17 -2.84
C VAL A 99 1.43 10.93 -4.05
N GLU A 100 1.49 10.25 -5.19
CA GLU A 100 1.77 10.87 -6.48
C GLU A 100 0.54 10.71 -7.37
N LEU A 101 -0.09 11.83 -7.74
CA LEU A 101 -1.05 11.86 -8.85
C LEU A 101 -0.24 11.69 -10.14
N LEU A 102 -0.48 10.61 -10.86
CA LEU A 102 0.21 10.28 -12.11
C LEU A 102 -0.50 10.82 -13.35
N ALA A 103 -1.82 10.98 -13.27
CA ALA A 103 -2.69 11.52 -14.30
C ALA A 103 -3.96 12.12 -13.64
N PRO A 104 -4.52 13.22 -14.17
CA PRO A 104 -4.18 13.87 -15.44
C PRO A 104 -2.92 14.76 -15.39
N GLU A 105 -2.59 15.32 -14.23
CA GLU A 105 -1.39 16.13 -14.03
C GLU A 105 -0.51 15.53 -12.94
N LYS A 106 0.80 15.57 -13.15
CA LYS A 106 1.74 15.02 -12.17
C LYS A 106 1.85 15.90 -10.94
N LYS A 107 1.52 15.36 -9.77
CA LYS A 107 1.62 16.07 -8.49
C LYS A 107 2.04 15.11 -7.39
N ALA A 108 3.12 15.45 -6.67
CA ALA A 108 3.58 14.69 -5.51
C ALA A 108 3.17 15.39 -4.20
N LEU A 109 2.73 14.59 -3.23
CA LEU A 109 2.30 15.00 -1.91
C LEU A 109 2.94 14.07 -0.88
N SER A 110 3.20 14.60 0.31
CA SER A 110 3.80 13.84 1.42
C SER A 110 3.18 14.22 2.76
N GLY A 111 3.31 13.32 3.74
CA GLY A 111 2.83 13.53 5.11
C GLY A 111 1.33 13.83 5.18
N ASN A 112 0.93 14.82 5.98
CA ASN A 112 -0.47 15.16 6.21
C ASN A 112 -1.24 15.51 4.91
N ALA A 113 -0.58 16.11 3.91
CA ALA A 113 -1.22 16.42 2.64
C ALA A 113 -1.53 15.15 1.84
N ALA A 114 -0.65 14.15 1.90
CA ALA A 114 -0.87 12.84 1.31
C ALA A 114 -1.96 12.06 2.07
N ASP A 115 -1.94 12.06 3.40
CA ASP A 115 -2.98 11.39 4.21
C ASP A 115 -4.37 11.93 3.90
N LYS A 116 -4.54 13.25 3.74
CA LYS A 116 -5.84 13.84 3.35
C LYS A 116 -6.38 13.28 2.04
N VAL A 117 -5.54 13.16 1.02
CA VAL A 117 -5.96 12.60 -0.29
C VAL A 117 -6.35 11.13 -0.15
N ILE A 118 -5.63 10.37 0.69
CA ILE A 118 -5.99 8.97 0.96
C ILE A 118 -7.34 8.87 1.68
N ASP A 119 -7.58 9.73 2.68
CA ASP A 119 -8.83 9.79 3.43
C ASP A 119 -10.02 10.18 2.52
N GLU A 120 -9.82 11.12 1.60
CA GLU A 120 -10.80 11.52 0.57
C GLU A 120 -11.12 10.33 -0.36
N ILE A 121 -10.10 9.66 -0.91
CA ILE A 121 -10.28 8.47 -1.76
C ILE A 121 -11.06 7.38 -1.04
N PHE A 122 -10.74 7.12 0.24
CA PHE A 122 -11.39 6.08 1.02
C PHE A 122 -12.86 6.42 1.33
N THR A 123 -13.14 7.67 1.71
CA THR A 123 -14.50 8.08 2.12
C THR A 123 -15.47 8.17 0.94
N GLU A 124 -14.99 8.59 -0.23
CA GLU A 124 -15.85 8.86 -1.37
C GLU A 124 -16.10 7.63 -2.26
N HIS A 125 -15.26 6.59 -2.17
CA HIS A 125 -15.25 5.51 -3.16
C HIS A 125 -15.15 4.08 -2.60
N LEU A 126 -15.19 3.90 -1.27
CA LEU A 126 -15.18 2.59 -0.60
C LEU A 126 -16.20 2.56 0.55
#